data_AF-A0A967HJ02-F1
#
_entry.id   AF-A0A967HJ02-F1
#
_cell.length_a   1.000
_cell.length_b   1.000
_cell.length_c   1.000
_cell.angle_alpha   90.00
_cell.angle_beta   90.00
_cell.angle_gamma   90.00
#
_symmetry.space_group_name_H-M   'P 1'
#
loop_
_entity.id
_entity.type
_entity.pdbx_description
1 polymer ?
#
loop_
_entity_poly.entity_id
_entity_poly.type
_entity_poly.pdbx_seq_one_letter_code
_entity_poly.pdbx_strand_id
1 'polypeptide(L)' 'ECRKTESLEYPNRSVIVGEVLHMHVQDEYIDPATLRVRPEAYHPLARLHADAYLYAETQFELPRPSLEEWRATQ' A
#
# COMPACT_ATOMS: atom_id res chain seq x y z
N GLU A 1 -11.60 0.58 -9.59
CA GLU A 1 -11.72 0.78 -11.05
C GLU A 1 -10.56 1.64 -11.54
N CYS A 2 -9.96 1.28 -12.67
CA CYS A 2 -8.81 2.00 -13.23
C CYS A 2 -8.96 2.21 -14.74
N ARG A 3 -8.36 3.28 -15.26
CA ARG A 3 -8.16 3.52 -16.70
C ARG A 3 -6.69 3.30 -17.05
N LYS A 4 -6.39 2.54 -18.11
CA LYS A 4 -5.02 2.39 -18.61
C LYS A 4 -4.51 3.73 -19.15
N THR A 5 -3.34 4.19 -18.69
CA THR A 5 -2.70 5.43 -19.16
C THR A 5 -1.60 5.15 -20.17
N GLU A 6 -0.69 4.22 -19.84
CA GLU A 6 0.43 3.84 -20.69
C GLU A 6 0.87 2.38 -20.46
N SER A 7 1.62 1.85 -21.43
CA SER A 7 2.27 0.56 -21.36
C SER A 7 3.75 0.75 -21.68
N LEU A 8 4.62 0.39 -20.73
CA LEU A 8 6.08 0.38 -20.92
C LEU A 8 6.50 -1.03 -21.32
N GLU A 9 6.91 -1.20 -22.58
CA GLU A 9 7.26 -2.50 -23.15
C GLU A 9 8.73 -2.86 -22.91
N TYR A 10 8.97 -4.12 -22.53
CA TYR A 10 10.27 -4.76 -22.44
C TYR A 10 10.22 -6.08 -23.22
N PRO A 11 11.36 -6.69 -23.61
CA PRO A 11 11.37 -7.84 -24.53
C PRO A 11 10.43 -9.00 -24.19
N ASN A 12 10.19 -9.27 -22.89
CA ASN A 12 9.35 -10.39 -22.43
C ASN A 12 8.33 -9.99 -21.35
N ARG A 13 8.09 -8.69 -21.15
CA ARG A 13 7.18 -8.19 -20.10
C ARG A 13 6.76 -6.76 -20.39
N SER A 14 5.69 -6.33 -19.74
CA SER A 14 5.22 -4.95 -19.83
C SER A 14 4.92 -4.42 -18.43
N VAL A 15 5.22 -3.15 -18.19
CA VAL A 15 4.70 -2.42 -17.03
C VAL A 15 3.48 -1.64 -17.48
N ILE A 16 2.32 -1.96 -16.92
CA ILE A 16 1.06 -1.30 -17.24
C ILE A 16 0.79 -0.24 -16.18
N VAL A 17 0.65 1.00 -16.60
CA VAL A 17 0.30 2.12 -15.72
C VAL A 17 -1.19 2.41 -15.88
N GLY A 18 -1.87 2.60 -14.75
CA GLY A 18 -3.29 2.91 -14.71
C GLY A 18 -3.59 4.02 -13.72
N GLU A 19 -4.49 4.91 -14.13
CA GLU A 19 -5.10 5.93 -13.28
C GLU A 19 -6.23 5.30 -12.47
N VAL A 20 -6.20 5.44 -11.14
CA VAL A 20 -7.28 4.99 -10.26
C VAL A 20 -8.45 5.96 -10.38
N LEU A 21 -9.61 5.45 -10.80
CA LEU A 21 -10.83 6.24 -10.96
C LEU A 21 -11.73 6.14 -9.73
N HIS A 22 -11.92 4.93 -9.22
CA HIS A 22 -12.74 4.65 -8.05
C HIS A 22 -12.11 3.53 -7.21
N MET A 23 -12.21 3.63 -5.89
CA MET A 23 -11.89 2.53 -4.98
C MET A 23 -13.19 1.99 -4.39
N HIS A 24 -13.37 0.67 -4.47
CA HIS A 24 -14.45 -0.04 -3.82
C HIS A 24 -13.88 -0.72 -2.59
N VAL A 25 -14.36 -0.33 -1.42
CA VAL A 25 -13.85 -0.80 -0.13
C VAL A 25 -15.05 -1.22 0.71
N GLN A 26 -14.94 -2.34 1.42
CA GLN A 26 -15.99 -2.72 2.38
C GLN A 26 -15.99 -1.73 3.55
N ASP A 27 -17.17 -1.40 4.06
CA ASP A 27 -17.34 -0.39 5.11
C ASP A 27 -16.50 -0.67 6.37
N GLU A 28 -16.27 -1.94 6.69
CA GLU A 28 -15.42 -2.38 7.80
C GLU A 28 -13.96 -1.89 7.67
N TYR A 29 -13.46 -1.69 6.46
CA TYR A 29 -12.04 -1.42 6.22
C TYR A 29 -11.71 0.06 6.04
N ILE A 30 -12.69 0.96 6.07
CA ILE A 30 -12.47 2.39 5.85
C ILE A 30 -13.21 3.24 6.89
N ASP A 31 -12.56 4.31 7.32
CA ASP A 31 -13.22 5.37 8.07
C ASP A 31 -13.88 6.35 7.08
N PRO A 32 -15.22 6.44 7.02
CA PRO A 32 -15.91 7.32 6.08
C PRO A 32 -15.69 8.81 6.35
N ALA A 33 -15.28 9.19 7.57
CA ALA A 33 -15.04 10.59 7.91
C ALA A 33 -13.66 11.06 7.44
N THR A 34 -12.63 10.22 7.60
CA THR A 34 -11.25 10.57 7.27
C THR A 34 -10.76 9.99 5.94
N LEU A 35 -11.54 9.08 5.35
CA LEU A 35 -11.19 8.28 4.16
C LEU A 35 -9.88 7.50 4.33
N ARG A 36 -9.55 7.11 5.56
CA ARG A 36 -8.38 6.27 5.88
C ARG A 36 -8.78 4.82 6.02
N VAL A 37 -7.93 3.92 5.54
CA VAL A 37 -8.06 2.48 5.78
C VAL A 37 -7.83 2.18 7.26
N ARG A 38 -8.58 1.23 7.81
CA ARG A 38 -8.41 0.71 9.17
C ARG A 38 -7.38 -0.43 9.18
N PRO A 39 -6.11 -0.17 9.58
CA PRO A 39 -5.07 -1.20 9.57
C PRO A 39 -5.39 -2.39 10.48
N GLU A 40 -6.19 -2.18 11.53
CA GLU A 40 -6.64 -3.20 12.49
C GLU A 40 -7.67 -4.19 11.93
N ALA A 41 -8.28 -3.89 10.78
CA ALA A 41 -9.29 -4.73 10.14
C ALA A 41 -8.85 -5.19 8.75
N TYR A 42 -8.09 -4.36 8.02
CA TYR A 42 -7.61 -4.69 6.68
C TYR A 42 -6.26 -5.42 6.72
N HIS A 43 -6.31 -6.76 6.70
CA HIS A 43 -5.14 -7.64 6.72
C HIS A 43 -4.85 -8.26 5.33
N PRO A 44 -4.24 -7.52 4.39
CA PRO A 44 -3.96 -8.05 3.06
C PRO A 44 -2.99 -9.23 3.10
N LEU A 45 -3.14 -10.12 2.11
CA LEU A 45 -2.19 -11.18 1.83
C LEU A 45 -1.03 -10.60 1.00
N ALA A 46 0.20 -10.71 1.51
CA ALA A 46 1.41 -10.32 0.78
C ALA A 46 2.11 -11.56 0.22
N ARG A 47 2.64 -11.44 -1.00
CA ARG A 47 3.48 -12.46 -1.65
C ARG A 47 4.94 -12.24 -1.29
N LEU A 48 5.63 -13.31 -0.89
CA LEU A 48 7.07 -13.34 -0.67
C LEU A 48 7.77 -14.12 -1.80
N HIS A 49 9.00 -14.58 -1.55
CA HIS A 49 9.75 -15.43 -2.46
C HIS A 49 9.08 -16.79 -2.67
N ALA A 50 9.28 -17.37 -3.86
CA ALA A 50 8.73 -18.69 -4.22
C ALA A 50 7.22 -18.78 -3.88
N ASP A 51 6.79 -19.84 -3.22
CA ASP A 51 5.37 -20.08 -2.89
C ASP A 51 4.97 -19.53 -1.50
N ALA A 52 5.81 -18.69 -0.88
CA ALA A 52 5.56 -18.16 0.45
C ALA A 52 4.67 -16.91 0.43
N TYR A 53 3.77 -16.83 1.41
CA TYR A 53 2.85 -15.70 1.63
C TYR A 53 2.76 -15.38 3.11
N LEU A 54 2.35 -14.15 3.44
CA LEU A 54 2.04 -13.73 4.80
C LEU A 54 0.75 -12.90 4.85
N TYR A 55 0.10 -12.86 6.01
CA TYR A 55 -0.97 -11.91 6.33
C TYR A 55 -0.39 -10.70 7.08
N ALA A 56 -0.83 -9.50 6.73
CA ALA A 56 -0.40 -8.26 7.39
C ALA A 56 -1.19 -7.95 8.68
N GLU A 57 -1.21 -8.92 9.62
CA GLU A 57 -1.97 -8.83 10.87
C GLU A 57 -1.31 -7.93 11.93
N THR A 58 0.03 -7.93 11.98
CA THR A 58 0.78 -7.13 12.96
C THR A 58 1.47 -5.98 12.27
N GLN A 59 0.97 -4.76 12.52
CA GLN A 59 1.50 -3.52 11.97
C GLN A 59 2.04 -2.64 13.10
N PHE A 60 3.12 -1.90 12.83
CA PHE A 60 3.68 -0.92 13.75
C PHE A 60 4.17 0.29 12.95
N GLU A 61 4.13 1.46 13.57
CA GLU A 61 4.57 2.70 12.95
C GLU A 61 6.01 3.02 13.31
N LEU A 62 6.79 3.39 12.30
CA LEU A 62 8.10 4.02 12.47
C LEU A 62 7.98 5.47 12.01
N PRO A 63 7.56 6.39 12.90
CA PRO A 63 7.42 7.79 12.53
C PRO A 63 8.77 8.35 12.10
N ARG A 64 8.77 9.17 11.05
CA ARG A 64 9.96 9.87 10.61
C ARG A 64 10.38 10.85 11.71
N PRO A 65 11.62 10.77 12.24
CA PRO A 65 12.09 11.75 13.21
C PRO A 65 12.15 13.14 12.55
N SER A 66 11.89 14.17 13.34
CA SER A 66 12.19 15.54 12.98
C SER A 66 13.68 15.71 12.70
N LEU A 67 14.04 16.78 12.00
CA LEU A 67 15.45 17.10 11.74
C LEU A 67 16.25 17.27 13.04
N GLU A 68 15.61 17.83 14.08
CA GLU A 68 16.23 18.05 15.38
C GLU A 68 16.50 16.73 16.11
N GLU A 69 15.48 15.86 16.20
CA GLU A 69 15.61 14.53 16.80
C GLU A 69 16.69 13.71 16.09
N TRP A 70 16.71 13.73 14.76
CA TRP A 70 17.75 13.04 13.98
C TRP A 70 19.15 13.58 14.29
N ARG A 71 19.33 14.90 14.37
CA ARG A 71 20.61 15.51 14.74
C ARG A 71 21.08 15.14 16.15
N ALA A 72 20.15 14.95 17.09
CA ALA A 72 20.47 14.53 18.46
C ALA A 72 20.89 13.06 18.57
N THR A 73 20.68 12.25 17.53
CA THR A 73 21.12 10.83 17.46
C THR A 73 22.49 10.64 16.81
N GLN A 74 23.15 11.72 16.36
CA GLN A 74 24.53 11.73 15.87
C GLN A 74 25.52 11.97 17.01
#